data_AF-A0A8J7EVW2-F1
#
_entry.id   AF-A0A8J7EVW2-F1
#
_cell.length_a   1.000
_cell.length_b   1.000
_cell.length_c   1.000
_cell.angle_alpha   90.00
_cell.angle_beta   90.00
_cell.angle_gamma   90.00
#
_symmetry.space_group_name_H-M   'P 1'
#
loop_
_entity.id
_entity.type
_entity.pdbx_description
1 polymer ?
#
loop_
_entity_poly.entity_id
_entity_poly.type
_entity_poly.pdbx_seq_one_letter_code
_entity_poly.pdbx_strand_id
1 'polypeptide(L)'
;MCVERIIEPALFGVIIQLNSRHCGLRLSAIQIPERCAILGVLRQERIIPASENPSVYVGDVVLAIALHPMFVSALKVALKRSHPVYYSLNDCLLKNHVTQKCCRLS
;
A
#
# COMPACT_ATOMS: atom_id res chain seq x y z
N MET A 1 -41.22 4.12 -0.37
CA MET A 1 -40.24 3.23 -1.03
C MET A 1 -38.86 3.84 -0.81
N CYS A 2 -38.05 3.27 0.07
CA CYS A 2 -36.69 3.76 0.30
C CYS A 2 -35.82 3.29 -0.87
N VAL A 3 -35.30 4.22 -1.66
CA VAL A 3 -34.24 3.90 -2.63
C VAL A 3 -32.99 3.63 -1.81
N GLU A 4 -32.69 2.36 -1.54
CA GLU A 4 -31.37 1.99 -1.05
C GLU A 4 -30.37 2.45 -2.10
N ARG A 5 -29.58 3.49 -1.77
CA ARG A 5 -28.51 3.94 -2.64
C ARG A 5 -27.50 2.81 -2.70
N ILE A 6 -27.48 2.11 -3.83
CA ILE A 6 -26.43 1.14 -4.15
C ILE A 6 -25.13 1.93 -4.27
N ILE A 7 -24.27 1.80 -3.26
CA ILE A 7 -22.96 2.44 -3.25
C ILE A 7 -22.01 1.46 -3.93
N GLU A 8 -21.52 1.85 -5.10
CA GLU A 8 -20.55 1.04 -5.84
C GLU A 8 -19.17 1.13 -5.19
N PRO A 9 -18.52 0.01 -4.86
CA PRO A 9 -17.17 0.01 -4.33
C PRO A 9 -16.16 0.36 -5.44
N ALA A 10 -15.08 1.03 -5.06
CA ALA A 10 -14.04 1.46 -6.00
C ALA A 10 -12.76 0.62 -5.82
N LEU A 11 -12.43 -0.18 -6.83
CA LEU A 11 -11.19 -0.94 -6.91
C LEU A 11 -10.10 -0.11 -7.60
N PHE A 12 -8.88 -0.13 -7.08
CA PHE A 12 -7.74 0.50 -7.73
C PHE A 12 -6.40 -0.10 -7.32
N GLY A 13 -5.39 0.13 -8.16
CA GLY A 13 -4.00 -0.24 -7.91
C GLY A 13 -3.13 0.97 -7.57
N VAL A 14 -2.21 0.83 -6.62
CA VAL A 14 -1.19 1.84 -6.29
C VAL A 14 0.20 1.25 -6.46
N ILE A 15 0.99 1.84 -7.34
CA ILE A 15 2.39 1.46 -7.55
C ILE A 15 3.23 1.93 -6.38
N ILE A 16 4.04 1.03 -5.83
CA ILE A 16 4.96 1.30 -4.74
C ILE A 16 6.25 1.88 -5.31
N GLN A 17 6.49 3.14 -4.96
CA GLN A 17 7.68 3.88 -5.40
C GLN A 17 8.89 3.56 -4.51
N LEU A 18 10.09 3.87 -5.02
CA LEU A 18 11.37 3.63 -4.33
C LEU A 18 11.45 4.31 -2.95
N ASN A 19 10.84 5.48 -2.80
CA ASN A 19 10.79 6.25 -1.55
C ASN A 19 9.54 5.94 -0.70
N SER A 20 8.78 4.91 -1.03
CA SER A 20 7.58 4.53 -0.29
C SER A 20 7.92 4.13 1.15
N ARG A 21 7.10 4.56 2.11
CA ARG A 21 7.19 4.13 3.51
C ARG A 21 6.79 2.68 3.74
N HIS A 22 6.21 2.04 2.72
CA HIS A 22 5.69 0.68 2.79
C HIS A 22 6.65 -0.37 2.24
N CYS A 23 7.81 -0.01 1.65
CA CYS A 23 8.80 -0.99 1.20
C CYS A 23 9.28 -1.83 2.39
N GLY A 24 9.29 -3.15 2.24
CA GLY A 24 9.70 -4.11 3.28
C GLY A 24 8.60 -4.47 4.28
N LEU A 25 7.50 -3.73 4.37
CA LEU A 25 6.41 -4.05 5.28
C LEU A 25 5.54 -5.19 4.73
N ARG A 26 5.04 -6.04 5.64
CA ARG A 26 3.96 -6.99 5.32
C ARG A 26 2.65 -6.25 5.08
N LEU A 27 1.81 -6.75 4.19
CA LEU A 27 0.50 -6.14 3.90
C LEU A 27 -0.35 -5.91 5.16
N SER A 28 -0.35 -6.86 6.10
CA SER A 28 -1.06 -6.73 7.39
C SER A 28 -0.59 -5.57 8.27
N ALA A 29 0.63 -5.06 8.09
CA ALA A 29 1.16 -3.94 8.85
C ALA A 29 0.78 -2.57 8.25
N ILE A 30 0.22 -2.55 7.04
CA ILE A 30 -0.18 -1.31 6.37
C ILE A 30 -1.51 -0.83 6.96
N GLN A 31 -1.46 0.32 7.63
CA GLN A 31 -2.67 0.97 8.15
C GLN A 31 -3.46 1.58 6.99
N ILE A 32 -4.71 1.17 6.87
CA ILE A 32 -5.66 1.68 5.88
C ILE A 32 -6.84 2.38 6.58
N PRO A 33 -7.49 3.35 5.92
CA PRO A 33 -8.70 3.97 6.43
C PRO A 33 -9.85 2.96 6.63
N GLU A 34 -10.85 3.36 7.40
CA GLU A 34 -12.08 2.59 7.55
C GLU A 34 -12.77 2.34 6.20
N ARG A 35 -13.58 1.27 6.14
CA ARG A 35 -14.35 0.88 4.95
C ARG A 35 -13.47 0.69 3.70
N CYS A 36 -12.21 0.30 3.89
CA CYS A 36 -11.27 -0.04 2.85
C CYS A 36 -10.65 -1.40 3.14
N ALA A 37 -10.19 -2.10 2.11
CA ALA A 37 -9.46 -3.35 2.24
C ALA A 37 -8.33 -3.44 1.22
N ILE A 38 -7.27 -4.16 1.57
CA ILE A 38 -6.22 -4.55 0.63
C ILE A 38 -6.53 -5.97 0.17
N LEU A 39 -6.58 -6.18 -1.15
CA LEU A 39 -6.86 -7.48 -1.75
C LEU A 39 -5.58 -8.28 -1.99
N GLY A 40 -4.46 -7.59 -2.23
CA GLY A 40 -3.18 -8.22 -2.49
C GLY A 40 -2.19 -7.30 -3.16
N VAL A 41 -1.15 -7.89 -3.74
CA VAL A 41 -0.17 -7.20 -4.58
C VAL A 41 -0.09 -7.87 -5.94
N LEU A 42 0.03 -7.07 -7.00
CA LEU A 42 0.43 -7.52 -8.31
C LEU A 42 1.93 -7.34 -8.45
N ARG A 43 2.65 -8.45 -8.66
CA ARG A 43 4.11 -8.50 -8.86
C ARG A 43 4.41 -9.34 -10.09
N GLN A 44 5.13 -8.79 -11.06
CA GLN A 44 5.49 -9.51 -12.30
C GLN A 44 4.28 -10.22 -12.94
N GLU A 45 3.17 -9.50 -13.08
CA GLU A 45 1.89 -10.00 -13.64
C GLU A 45 1.19 -11.11 -12.82
N ARG A 46 1.71 -11.45 -11.64
CA ARG A 46 1.08 -12.41 -10.72
C ARG A 46 0.42 -11.68 -9.57
N ILE A 47 -0.83 -12.07 -9.28
CA ILE A 47 -1.56 -11.57 -8.12
C ILE A 47 -1.19 -12.44 -6.92
N ILE A 48 -0.60 -11.83 -5.91
CA ILE A 48 -0.35 -12.45 -4.61
C ILE A 48 -1.44 -11.95 -3.65
N PRO A 49 -2.34 -12.82 -3.19
CA PRO A 49 -3.48 -12.43 -2.37
C PRO A 49 -3.03 -11.96 -0.98
N ALA A 50 -3.81 -11.05 -0.39
CA ALA A 50 -3.54 -10.51 0.95
C ALA A 50 -3.55 -11.59 2.04
N SER A 51 -4.24 -12.72 1.82
CA SER A 51 -4.26 -13.87 2.73
C SER A 51 -2.88 -14.51 2.94
N GLU A 52 -1.98 -14.41 1.96
CA GLU A 52 -0.59 -14.87 2.08
C GLU A 52 0.30 -13.88 2.84
N ASN A 53 -0.24 -12.71 3.19
CA ASN A 53 0.45 -11.63 3.90
C ASN A 53 1.84 -11.29 3.32
N PRO A 54 1.96 -11.06 1.99
CA PRO A 54 3.24 -10.77 1.35
C PRO A 54 3.87 -9.49 1.89
N SER A 55 5.20 -9.44 1.81
CA SER A 55 5.94 -8.18 1.99
C SER A 55 5.92 -7.39 0.69
N VAL A 56 5.77 -6.07 0.81
CA VAL A 56 5.67 -5.13 -0.30
C VAL A 56 7.06 -4.65 -0.73
N TYR A 57 7.32 -4.61 -2.03
CA TYR A 57 8.57 -4.13 -2.61
C TYR A 57 8.35 -3.03 -3.65
N VAL A 58 9.45 -2.37 -4.04
CA VAL A 58 9.43 -1.36 -5.10
C VAL A 58 8.95 -1.99 -6.40
N GLY A 59 8.05 -1.30 -7.10
CA GLY A 59 7.48 -1.78 -8.36
C GLY A 59 6.25 -2.69 -8.20
N ASP A 60 5.96 -3.16 -6.98
CA ASP A 60 4.69 -3.83 -6.72
C ASP A 60 3.52 -2.87 -6.90
N VAL A 61 2.38 -3.41 -7.35
CA VAL A 61 1.11 -2.68 -7.35
C VAL A 61 0.24 -3.23 -6.23
N VAL A 62 -0.01 -2.44 -5.18
CA VAL A 62 -0.95 -2.81 -4.13
C VAL A 62 -2.37 -2.65 -4.67
N LEU A 63 -3.12 -3.75 -4.67
CA LEU A 63 -4.51 -3.81 -5.08
C LEU A 63 -5.39 -3.55 -3.86
N ALA A 64 -6.16 -2.48 -3.89
CA ALA A 64 -7.01 -2.07 -2.77
C ALA A 64 -8.41 -1.68 -3.24
N ILE A 65 -9.38 -1.87 -2.36
CA ILE A 65 -10.78 -1.56 -2.59
C ILE A 65 -11.27 -0.59 -1.50
N ALA A 66 -11.93 0.48 -1.94
CA ALA A 66 -12.73 1.33 -1.06
C ALA A 66 -14.18 0.89 -1.16
N LEU A 67 -14.76 0.39 -0.07
CA LEU A 67 -16.16 -0.05 -0.01
C LEU A 67 -17.13 1.13 -0.18
N HIS A 68 -16.64 2.35 0.00
CA HIS A 68 -17.40 3.57 -0.27
C HIS A 68 -16.50 4.59 -1.01
N PRO A 69 -16.96 5.18 -2.12
CA PRO A 69 -16.13 5.97 -3.04
C PRO A 69 -15.48 7.20 -2.37
N MET A 70 -16.11 7.76 -1.34
CA MET A 70 -15.54 8.87 -0.55
C MET A 70 -14.17 8.56 0.07
N PHE A 71 -13.82 7.29 0.32
CA PHE A 71 -12.55 6.90 0.93
C PHE A 71 -11.43 6.68 -0.09
N VAL A 72 -11.71 6.73 -1.40
CA VAL A 72 -10.70 6.49 -2.44
C VAL A 72 -9.50 7.41 -2.29
N SER A 73 -9.74 8.71 -2.08
CA SER A 73 -8.66 9.69 -1.91
C SER A 73 -7.84 9.42 -0.64
N ALA A 74 -8.51 9.13 0.48
CA ALA A 74 -7.85 8.82 1.75
C ALA A 74 -6.99 7.55 1.64
N LEU A 75 -7.52 6.49 1.01
CA LEU A 75 -6.80 5.23 0.80
C LEU A 75 -5.63 5.41 -0.16
N LYS A 76 -5.79 6.19 -1.24
CA LYS A 76 -4.68 6.55 -2.15
C LYS A 76 -3.57 7.30 -1.41
N VAL A 77 -3.91 8.28 -0.58
CA VAL A 77 -2.92 9.03 0.22
C VAL A 77 -2.23 8.11 1.22
N ALA A 78 -2.96 7.23 1.90
CA ALA A 78 -2.38 6.26 2.84
C ALA A 78 -1.37 5.33 2.17
N LEU A 79 -1.69 4.80 0.99
CA LEU A 79 -0.83 3.89 0.23
C LEU A 79 0.34 4.60 -0.48
N LYS A 80 0.22 5.89 -0.79
CA LYS A 80 1.28 6.70 -1.42
C LYS A 80 2.17 7.46 -0.43
N ARG A 81 2.13 7.12 0.87
CA ARG A 81 3.00 7.77 1.86
C ARG A 81 4.47 7.52 1.52
N SER A 82 5.18 8.57 1.14
CA SER A 82 6.60 8.56 0.82
C SER A 82 7.43 9.23 1.92
N HIS A 83 8.72 8.92 1.95
CA HIS A 83 9.71 9.66 2.73
C HIS A 83 10.03 10.99 2.03
N PRO A 84 10.35 12.06 2.80
CA PRO A 84 10.79 13.33 2.22
C PRO A 84 12.08 13.18 1.40
N VAL A 85 12.27 14.11 0.46
CA VAL A 85 13.24 14.06 -0.66
C VAL A 85 14.72 13.94 -0.23
N TYR A 86 15.07 14.25 1.02
CA TYR A 86 16.41 14.00 1.59
C TYR A 86 16.67 12.52 1.95
N TYR A 87 15.92 11.61 1.33
CA TYR A 87 16.08 10.18 1.48
C TYR A 87 17.36 9.72 0.74
N SER A 88 18.42 9.46 1.49
CA SER A 88 19.61 8.77 0.99
C SER A 88 19.33 7.26 0.99
N LEU A 89 19.59 6.58 -0.13
CA LEU A 89 19.45 5.12 -0.26
C LEU A 89 20.37 4.33 0.69
N ASN A 90 21.38 5.00 1.27
CA ASN A 90 22.38 4.38 2.13
C ASN A 90 22.03 4.49 3.62
N ASP A 91 21.29 5.52 4.04
CA ASP A 91 21.00 5.77 5.45
C ASP A 91 19.51 6.01 5.68
N CYS A 92 18.81 4.96 6.10
CA CYS A 92 17.50 5.11 6.73
C CYS A 92 17.68 5.82 8.09
N LEU A 93 17.66 7.15 8.09
CA LEU A 93 17.78 7.98 9.30
C LEU A 93 16.53 7.98 10.21
N LEU A 94 15.67 6.96 10.11
CA LEU A 94 14.61 6.72 11.10
C LEU A 94 15.16 5.78 12.18
N LYS A 95 15.88 6.37 13.14
CA LYS A 95 16.10 5.75 14.46
C LYS A 95 14.75 5.39 15.06
N ASN A 96 14.41 4.09 15.09
CA ASN A 96 13.64 3.37 16.13
C ASN A 96 12.82 2.15 15.67
N HIS A 97 12.94 1.66 14.44
CA HIS A 97 12.52 0.29 14.15
C HIS A 97 13.59 -0.47 13.37
N VAL A 98 13.87 -1.67 13.87
CA VAL A 98 14.86 -2.64 13.40
C VAL A 98 15.02 -2.58 11.88
N THR A 99 16.24 -2.26 11.47
CA THR A 99 16.79 -2.31 10.12
C THR A 99 16.21 -3.46 9.29
N GLN A 100 15.23 -3.16 8.44
CA GLN A 100 14.96 -3.96 7.26
C GLN A 100 15.56 -3.17 6.11
N LYS A 101 16.66 -3.72 5.55
CA LYS A 101 17.37 -3.23 4.37
C LYS A 101 16.36 -2.61 3.42
N CYS A 102 16.43 -1.30 3.20
CA CYS A 102 15.57 -0.68 2.22
C CYS A 102 15.99 -1.21 0.85
N CYS A 103 15.22 -2.20 0.40
CA CYS A 103 15.15 -2.75 -0.94
C CYS A 103 16.51 -2.70 -1.68
N ARG A 104 17.47 -3.56 -1.26
CA ARG A 104 18.64 -3.88 -2.10
C ARG A 104 18.09 -4.41 -3.42
N LEU A 105 18.37 -3.69 -4.50
CA LEU A 105 18.33 -4.23 -5.85
C LEU A 105 19.28 -5.44 -5.88
N SER A 106 18.72 -6.64 -5.79
CA SER A 106 19.42 -7.89 -6.11
C SER A 106 18.76 -8.49 -7.32
#